data_AF-A0A7U6KQZ2-F1
#
_entry.id   AF-A0A7U6KQZ2-F1
#
_cell.length_a   1.000
_cell.length_b   1.000
_cell.length_c   1.000
_cell.angle_alpha   90.00
_cell.angle_beta   90.00
_cell.angle_gamma   90.00
#
_symmetry.space_group_name_H-M   'P 1'
#
loop_
_entity.id
_entity.type
_entity.pdbx_description
1 polymer ?
#
loop_
_entity_poly.entity_id
_entity_poly.type
_entity_poly.pdbx_seq_one_letter_code
_entity_poly.pdbx_strand_id
1 'polypeptide(L)'
;MQTMQDDTRSELITRLVQDYGLKFSSDRQVFALWPLPVMRQKELFTGADAPWTIQCGRTNKCNYQASTRDIYPDIFANWTKKNPPTPSNPNATADAYLQSGRGFDIVKWQGSYSQEVFKDYETGFTCPTVRFNVTSEGSTIGYWQRLIEPAVGIKKARVQDGFKFEVTHGYRQSCTYSMASGRMSKNYGSLRVSLTPWH
;
A
#
# COMPACT_ATOMS: atom_id res chain seq x y z
N MET A 1 -6.29 -13.62 -9.86
CA MET A 1 -4.92 -13.08 -9.66
C MET A 1 -5.02 -11.58 -9.54
N GLN A 2 -4.31 -10.94 -8.61
CA GLN A 2 -4.27 -9.47 -8.55
C GLN A 2 -3.50 -8.96 -9.78
N THR A 3 -4.17 -8.26 -10.68
CA THR A 3 -3.57 -7.66 -11.88
C THR A 3 -2.84 -6.38 -11.49
N MET A 4 -1.55 -6.27 -11.84
CA MET A 4 -0.79 -5.03 -11.70
C MET A 4 -1.26 -4.04 -12.78
N GLN A 5 -1.31 -2.75 -12.47
CA GLN A 5 -1.62 -1.71 -13.47
C GLN A 5 -0.54 -1.71 -14.56
N ASP A 6 -0.96 -1.56 -15.82
CA ASP A 6 -0.06 -1.75 -16.97
C ASP A 6 1.07 -0.70 -17.02
N ASP A 7 0.79 0.55 -16.64
CA ASP A 7 1.81 1.61 -16.55
C ASP A 7 2.87 1.29 -15.50
N THR A 8 2.44 0.84 -14.31
CA THR A 8 3.35 0.46 -13.21
C THR A 8 4.17 -0.76 -13.59
N ARG A 9 3.54 -1.73 -14.25
CA ARG A 9 4.19 -2.94 -14.75
C ARG A 9 5.25 -2.60 -15.78
N SER A 10 4.94 -1.75 -16.75
CA SER A 10 5.85 -1.36 -17.81
C SER A 10 7.07 -0.62 -17.24
N GLU A 11 6.86 0.36 -16.36
CA GLU A 11 7.93 1.10 -15.69
C GLU A 11 8.84 0.16 -14.86
N LEU A 12 8.24 -0.77 -14.13
CA LEU A 12 8.96 -1.76 -13.31
C LEU A 12 9.77 -2.74 -14.16
N ILE A 13 9.20 -3.26 -15.24
CA ILE A 13 9.92 -4.15 -16.15
C ILE A 13 11.10 -3.43 -16.81
N THR A 14 10.92 -2.19 -17.25
CA THR A 14 12.02 -1.38 -17.83
C THR A 14 13.17 -1.21 -16.84
N ARG A 15 12.89 -0.81 -15.59
CA ARG A 15 13.92 -0.64 -14.55
C ARG A 15 14.61 -1.96 -14.21
N LEU A 16 13.84 -3.05 -14.07
CA LEU A 16 14.41 -4.35 -13.78
C LEU A 16 15.32 -4.86 -14.93
N VAL A 17 14.98 -4.57 -16.19
CA VAL A 17 15.84 -4.87 -17.36
C VAL A 17 17.12 -4.04 -17.31
N GLN A 18 17.03 -2.76 -16.97
CA GLN A 18 18.20 -1.88 -16.87
C GLN A 18 19.14 -2.27 -15.72
N ASP A 19 18.61 -2.52 -14.53
CA ASP A 19 19.41 -2.74 -13.33
C ASP A 19 19.94 -4.17 -13.22
N TYR A 20 19.15 -5.16 -13.66
CA TYR A 20 19.45 -6.57 -13.48
C TYR A 20 19.67 -7.35 -14.79
N GLY A 21 19.58 -6.68 -15.95
CA GLY A 21 19.78 -7.33 -17.25
C GLY A 21 18.77 -8.43 -17.53
N LEU A 22 17.51 -8.24 -17.09
CA LEU A 22 16.44 -9.21 -17.22
C LEU A 22 16.24 -9.65 -18.69
N LYS A 23 16.10 -10.96 -18.92
CA LYS A 23 15.72 -11.58 -20.20
C LYS A 23 14.38 -12.29 -20.07
N PHE A 24 13.49 -12.06 -21.02
CA PHE A 24 12.21 -12.77 -21.10
C PHE A 24 12.41 -14.22 -21.50
N SER A 25 11.78 -15.13 -20.77
CA SER A 25 11.64 -16.54 -21.15
C SER A 25 10.25 -16.82 -21.69
N SER A 26 10.12 -17.89 -22.48
CA SER A 26 8.85 -18.39 -23.03
C SER A 26 7.83 -18.74 -21.95
N ASP A 27 8.28 -19.06 -20.72
CA ASP A 27 7.43 -19.56 -19.63
C ASP A 27 6.79 -18.45 -18.78
N ARG A 28 6.63 -17.23 -19.32
CA ARG A 28 6.14 -16.03 -18.60
C ARG A 28 6.96 -15.69 -17.36
N GLN A 29 8.22 -16.09 -17.35
CA GLN A 29 9.20 -15.74 -16.31
C GLN A 29 10.28 -14.87 -16.93
N VAL A 30 10.80 -13.93 -16.14
CA VAL A 30 11.88 -13.06 -16.56
C VAL A 30 13.08 -13.33 -15.67
N PHE A 31 14.24 -13.60 -16.27
CA PHE A 31 15.46 -14.01 -15.58
C PHE A 31 16.52 -12.92 -15.59
N ALA A 32 17.13 -12.62 -14.44
CA ALA A 32 18.16 -11.61 -14.30
C ALA A 32 19.54 -12.26 -14.17
N LEU A 33 20.52 -11.65 -14.82
CA LEU A 33 21.86 -12.19 -14.97
C LEU A 33 22.92 -11.25 -14.36
N TRP A 34 22.78 -10.86 -13.09
CA TRP A 34 23.78 -10.00 -12.43
C TRP A 34 24.03 -10.40 -10.96
N PRO A 35 25.27 -10.25 -10.42
CA PRO A 35 25.63 -10.73 -9.10
C PRO A 35 25.07 -9.80 -8.03
N LEU A 36 24.25 -10.35 -7.14
CA LEU A 36 23.96 -9.73 -5.85
C LEU A 36 25.28 -9.59 -5.06
N PRO A 37 25.41 -8.61 -4.15
CA PRO A 37 26.60 -8.46 -3.29
C PRO A 37 26.96 -9.74 -2.52
N VAL A 38 26.00 -10.65 -2.36
CA VAL A 38 26.11 -11.89 -1.61
C VAL A 38 26.53 -13.07 -2.49
N MET A 39 26.37 -13.04 -3.82
CA MET A 39 26.52 -14.24 -4.66
C MET A 39 27.05 -13.99 -6.09
N ARG A 40 27.96 -14.87 -6.51
CA ARG A 40 28.61 -14.86 -7.84
C ARG A 40 27.85 -15.62 -8.94
N GLN A 41 26.63 -16.12 -8.71
CA GLN A 41 25.90 -16.94 -9.69
C GLN A 41 24.47 -16.46 -9.97
N LYS A 42 23.99 -16.79 -11.18
CA LYS A 42 23.14 -15.94 -12.06
C LYS A 42 21.71 -16.46 -12.26
N GLU A 43 20.89 -16.51 -11.21
CA GLU A 43 19.50 -16.97 -11.34
C GLU A 43 18.57 -16.18 -10.42
N LEU A 44 18.21 -14.96 -10.80
CA LEU A 44 17.06 -14.23 -10.23
C LEU A 44 15.89 -14.35 -11.19
N PHE A 45 14.68 -14.60 -10.69
CA PHE A 45 13.47 -14.67 -11.50
C PHE A 45 12.35 -13.83 -10.90
N THR A 46 11.50 -13.31 -11.80
CA THR A 46 10.25 -12.63 -11.45
C THR A 46 9.16 -13.00 -12.46
N GLY A 47 7.89 -12.86 -12.07
CA GLY A 47 6.76 -13.13 -12.96
C GLY A 47 6.58 -12.04 -14.02
N ALA A 48 6.36 -12.40 -15.28
CA ALA A 48 6.23 -11.43 -16.37
C ALA A 48 4.90 -10.64 -16.34
N ASP A 49 3.83 -11.28 -15.85
CA ASP A 49 2.49 -10.67 -15.82
C ASP A 49 2.32 -9.72 -14.61
N ALA A 50 2.93 -10.07 -13.47
CA ALA A 50 2.83 -9.29 -12.24
C ALA A 50 4.10 -9.46 -11.38
N PRO A 51 5.17 -8.69 -11.66
CA PRO A 51 6.46 -8.82 -10.98
C PRO A 51 6.42 -8.22 -9.56
N TRP A 52 5.63 -8.79 -8.65
CA TRP A 52 5.52 -8.31 -7.25
C TRP A 52 6.73 -8.70 -6.39
N THR A 53 7.44 -9.75 -6.79
CA THR A 53 8.54 -10.34 -6.04
C THR A 53 9.67 -10.72 -6.98
N ILE A 54 10.89 -10.51 -6.53
CA ILE A 54 12.10 -11.06 -7.14
C ILE A 54 12.59 -12.18 -6.23
N GLN A 55 12.86 -13.34 -6.83
CA GLN A 55 13.30 -14.54 -6.11
C GLN A 55 14.58 -15.11 -6.73
N CYS A 56 15.44 -15.68 -5.92
CA CYS A 56 16.57 -16.47 -6.43
C CYS A 56 16.10 -17.89 -6.78
N GLY A 57 16.47 -18.40 -7.97
CA GLY A 57 16.18 -19.77 -8.43
C GLY A 57 16.81 -20.87 -7.56
N ARG A 58 17.79 -20.52 -6.72
CA ARG A 58 18.47 -21.45 -5.83
C ARG A 58 17.88 -21.42 -4.44
N THR A 59 16.66 -21.92 -4.32
CA THR A 59 15.95 -22.06 -3.04
C THR A 59 16.78 -22.84 -2.02
N ASN A 60 17.58 -23.83 -2.45
CA ASN A 60 18.41 -24.64 -1.56
C ASN A 60 19.70 -23.97 -1.06
N LYS A 61 20.15 -22.85 -1.65
CA LYS A 61 21.44 -22.21 -1.29
C LYS A 61 21.34 -20.75 -0.87
N CYS A 62 20.44 -19.99 -1.51
CA CYS A 62 20.30 -18.55 -1.30
C CYS A 62 18.97 -18.21 -0.65
N ASN A 63 17.90 -18.84 -1.16
CA ASN A 63 16.51 -18.56 -0.80
C ASN A 63 16.18 -17.06 -0.69
N TYR A 64 16.88 -16.22 -1.45
CA TYR A 64 16.65 -14.78 -1.42
C TYR A 64 15.32 -14.46 -2.08
N GLN A 65 14.49 -13.71 -1.38
CA GLN A 65 13.24 -13.17 -1.86
C GLN A 65 13.11 -11.73 -1.39
N ALA A 66 12.78 -10.83 -2.30
CA ALA A 66 12.48 -9.45 -2.00
C ALA A 66 11.22 -9.00 -2.75
N SER A 67 10.45 -8.09 -2.16
CA SER A 67 9.34 -7.45 -2.88
C SER A 67 9.89 -6.39 -3.82
N THR A 68 9.39 -6.33 -5.06
CA THR A 68 9.73 -5.24 -5.98
C THR A 68 9.31 -3.88 -5.43
N ARG A 69 8.33 -3.85 -4.51
CA ARG A 69 7.91 -2.64 -3.82
C ARG A 69 8.97 -2.08 -2.88
N ASP A 70 9.80 -2.94 -2.30
CA ASP A 70 10.88 -2.54 -1.40
C ASP A 70 12.12 -2.12 -2.19
N ILE A 71 12.34 -2.73 -3.35
CA ILE A 71 13.48 -2.42 -4.25
C ILE A 71 13.24 -1.11 -5.01
N TYR A 72 12.01 -0.90 -5.51
CA TYR A 72 11.63 0.27 -6.30
C TYR A 72 10.49 1.05 -5.64
N PRO A 73 10.71 1.61 -4.44
CA PRO A 73 9.68 2.37 -3.76
C PRO A 73 9.23 3.57 -4.61
N ASP A 74 10.10 4.15 -5.43
CA ASP A 74 9.80 5.26 -6.34
C ASP A 74 8.74 4.92 -7.39
N ILE A 75 8.75 3.71 -7.94
CA ILE A 75 7.75 3.29 -8.93
C ILE A 75 6.36 3.19 -8.28
N PHE A 76 6.32 2.74 -7.02
CA PHE A 76 5.09 2.45 -6.28
C PHE A 76 4.61 3.54 -5.33
N ALA A 77 5.45 4.51 -4.97
CA ALA A 77 5.22 5.52 -3.93
C ALA A 77 5.41 6.93 -4.49
N ASN A 78 4.77 7.20 -5.62
CA ASN A 78 4.70 8.52 -6.26
C ASN A 78 3.25 8.93 -6.57
N TRP A 79 2.27 8.55 -5.74
CA TRP A 79 0.87 8.97 -5.88
C TRP A 79 0.75 10.50 -5.82
N THR A 80 1.46 11.14 -4.90
CA THR A 80 1.43 12.60 -4.70
C THR A 80 1.90 13.34 -5.95
N LYS A 81 3.01 12.88 -6.54
CA LYS A 81 3.59 13.48 -7.74
C LYS A 81 2.76 13.19 -9.01
N LYS A 82 2.26 11.95 -9.15
CA LYS A 82 1.50 11.52 -10.33
C LYS A 82 0.09 12.12 -10.35
N ASN A 83 -0.52 12.35 -9.17
CA ASN A 83 -1.91 12.79 -9.04
C ASN A 83 -2.02 13.95 -8.05
N PRO A 84 -1.47 15.14 -8.37
CA PRO A 84 -1.61 16.30 -7.50
C PRO A 84 -3.09 16.72 -7.40
N PRO A 85 -3.55 17.17 -6.22
CA PRO A 85 -4.91 17.68 -6.08
C PRO A 85 -5.14 18.89 -7.00
N THR A 86 -6.31 18.94 -7.63
CA THR A 86 -6.71 19.98 -8.59
C THR A 86 -8.00 20.66 -8.11
N PRO A 87 -8.33 21.87 -8.61
CA PRO A 87 -9.61 22.51 -8.26
C PRO A 87 -10.84 21.67 -8.64
N SER A 88 -10.75 20.89 -9.73
CA SER A 88 -11.81 19.98 -10.16
C SER A 88 -11.86 18.67 -9.37
N ASN A 89 -10.72 18.18 -8.89
CA ASN A 89 -10.63 17.01 -8.01
C ASN A 89 -9.63 17.27 -6.86
N PRO A 90 -10.10 17.77 -5.71
CA PRO A 90 -9.25 18.00 -4.55
C PRO A 90 -8.76 16.70 -3.90
N ASN A 91 -9.37 15.56 -4.22
CA ASN A 91 -9.05 14.24 -3.68
C ASN A 91 -8.19 13.37 -4.61
N ALA A 92 -7.61 13.94 -5.68
CA ALA A 92 -6.94 13.18 -6.75
C ALA A 92 -5.85 12.23 -6.23
N THR A 93 -5.06 12.63 -5.23
CA THR A 93 -4.02 11.77 -4.64
C THR A 93 -4.63 10.65 -3.81
N ALA A 94 -5.66 10.95 -3.01
CA ALA A 94 -6.39 9.97 -2.22
C ALA A 94 -7.09 8.93 -3.09
N ASP A 95 -7.71 9.37 -4.19
CA ASP A 95 -8.37 8.51 -5.17
C ASP A 95 -7.36 7.52 -5.78
N ALA A 96 -6.23 8.02 -6.27
CA ALA A 96 -5.17 7.19 -6.83
C ALA A 96 -4.57 6.22 -5.79
N TYR A 97 -4.41 6.66 -4.55
CA TYR A 97 -3.93 5.80 -3.46
C TYR A 97 -4.91 4.67 -3.13
N LEU A 98 -6.20 4.98 -3.02
CA LEU A 98 -7.23 4.00 -2.71
C LEU A 98 -7.47 3.04 -3.87
N GLN A 99 -7.49 3.53 -5.11
CA GLN A 99 -7.70 2.72 -6.30
C GLN A 99 -6.48 1.84 -6.60
N SER A 100 -5.34 2.46 -6.87
CA SER A 100 -4.13 1.79 -7.32
C SER A 100 -3.38 1.14 -6.16
N GLY A 101 -3.32 1.81 -5.02
CA GLY A 101 -2.58 1.32 -3.86
C GLY A 101 -3.34 0.26 -3.05
N ARG A 102 -4.67 0.29 -3.04
CA ARG A 102 -5.51 -0.57 -2.18
C ARG A 102 -6.61 -1.35 -2.89
N GLY A 103 -6.87 -1.09 -4.17
CA GLY A 103 -7.86 -1.82 -4.96
C GLY A 103 -9.32 -1.47 -4.60
N PHE A 104 -9.57 -0.28 -4.06
CA PHE A 104 -10.94 0.20 -3.81
C PHE A 104 -11.61 0.66 -5.11
N ASP A 105 -12.91 0.42 -5.19
CA ASP A 105 -13.78 0.98 -6.22
C ASP A 105 -14.21 2.39 -5.80
N ILE A 106 -13.48 3.40 -6.28
CA ILE A 106 -13.64 4.81 -5.84
C ILE A 106 -15.06 5.30 -6.02
N VAL A 107 -15.77 4.89 -7.07
CA VAL A 107 -17.14 5.32 -7.35
C VAL A 107 -18.08 5.02 -6.17
N LYS A 108 -17.84 3.91 -5.45
CA LYS A 108 -18.65 3.52 -4.28
C LYS A 108 -18.29 4.26 -2.99
N TRP A 109 -17.08 4.81 -2.91
CA TRP A 109 -16.54 5.44 -1.70
C TRP A 109 -16.44 6.96 -1.82
N GLN A 110 -16.76 7.53 -2.99
CA GLN A 110 -16.81 8.97 -3.20
C GLN A 110 -17.68 9.65 -2.13
N GLY A 111 -17.15 10.73 -1.55
CA GLY A 111 -17.79 11.47 -0.46
C GLY A 111 -17.63 10.86 0.94
N SER A 112 -17.13 9.62 1.07
CA SER A 112 -16.88 8.99 2.38
C SER A 112 -15.51 9.34 2.98
N TYR A 113 -14.64 10.00 2.21
CA TYR A 113 -13.31 10.43 2.64
C TYR A 113 -12.94 11.80 2.08
N SER A 114 -11.98 12.45 2.73
CA SER A 114 -11.32 13.66 2.21
C SER A 114 -9.81 13.46 2.11
N GLN A 115 -9.19 14.21 1.20
CA GLN A 115 -7.75 14.36 1.12
C GLN A 115 -7.30 15.55 1.98
N GLU A 116 -6.43 15.28 2.95
CA GLU A 116 -5.91 16.27 3.90
C GLU A 116 -4.39 16.26 3.92
N VAL A 117 -3.75 17.28 4.50
CA VAL A 117 -2.29 17.31 4.69
C VAL A 117 -1.97 17.00 6.15
N PHE A 118 -1.16 15.97 6.38
CA PHE A 118 -0.53 15.73 7.67
C PHE A 118 0.75 16.55 7.76
N LYS A 119 0.94 17.22 8.89
CA LYS A 119 2.17 17.91 9.24
C LYS A 119 2.71 17.31 10.53
N ASP A 120 3.96 16.85 10.49
CA ASP A 120 4.69 16.49 11.68
C ASP A 120 5.27 17.76 12.32
N TYR A 121 4.98 17.98 13.60
CA TYR A 121 5.41 19.19 14.30
C TYR A 121 6.87 19.12 14.74
N GLU A 122 7.42 17.92 14.94
CA GLU A 122 8.81 17.72 15.35
C GLU A 122 9.76 17.92 14.17
N THR A 123 9.51 17.26 13.05
CA THR A 123 10.40 17.30 11.88
C THR A 123 10.00 18.35 10.84
N GLY A 124 8.79 18.92 10.93
CA GLY A 124 8.23 19.80 9.90
C GLY A 124 7.80 19.08 8.62
N PHE A 125 7.94 17.74 8.56
CA PHE A 125 7.59 16.94 7.40
C PHE A 125 6.08 17.03 7.09
N THR A 126 5.73 17.07 5.81
CA THR A 126 4.33 17.06 5.37
C THR A 126 4.07 15.94 4.37
N CYS A 127 2.88 15.36 4.41
CA CYS A 127 2.44 14.38 3.43
C CYS A 127 0.91 14.40 3.25
N PRO A 128 0.39 14.01 2.08
CA PRO A 128 -1.04 13.83 1.89
C PRO A 128 -1.59 12.68 2.74
N THR A 129 -2.86 12.77 3.08
CA THR A 129 -3.57 11.75 3.85
C THR A 129 -4.97 11.53 3.30
N VAL A 130 -5.45 10.30 3.46
CA VAL A 130 -6.86 9.96 3.29
C VAL A 130 -7.51 9.94 4.66
N ARG A 131 -8.51 10.81 4.89
CA ARG A 131 -9.25 10.91 6.14
C ARG A 131 -10.65 10.36 5.98
N PHE A 132 -11.04 9.47 6.88
CA PHE A 132 -12.40 8.95 7.03
C PHE A 132 -12.97 9.48 8.34
N ASN A 133 -14.10 10.16 8.24
CA ASN A 133 -14.81 10.65 9.42
C ASN A 133 -15.48 9.47 10.14
N VAL A 134 -15.35 9.44 11.45
CA VAL A 134 -16.08 8.51 12.31
C VAL A 134 -17.26 9.27 12.90
N THR A 135 -18.46 8.78 12.61
CA THR A 135 -19.71 9.41 13.02
C THR A 135 -20.44 8.56 14.05
N SER A 136 -21.00 9.19 15.08
CA SER A 136 -21.95 8.57 16.01
C SER A 136 -23.20 9.45 16.07
N GLU A 137 -24.38 8.85 15.98
CA GLU A 137 -25.68 9.56 16.02
C GLU A 137 -25.76 10.73 15.01
N GLY A 138 -25.17 10.56 13.82
CA GLY A 138 -25.14 11.59 12.78
C GLY A 138 -24.14 12.73 12.99
N SER A 139 -23.42 12.74 14.12
CA SER A 139 -22.36 13.72 14.41
C SER A 139 -20.97 13.11 14.21
N THR A 140 -20.06 13.84 13.55
CA THR A 140 -18.65 13.45 13.44
C THR A 140 -18.00 13.56 14.81
N ILE A 141 -17.67 12.42 15.40
CA ILE A 141 -17.01 12.35 16.71
C ILE A 141 -15.48 12.41 16.55
N GLY A 142 -14.95 11.89 15.46
CA GLY A 142 -13.54 12.04 15.15
C GLY A 142 -13.20 11.54 13.76
N TYR A 143 -11.93 11.20 13.54
CA TYR A 143 -11.51 10.67 12.25
C TYR A 143 -10.40 9.62 12.38
N TRP A 144 -10.38 8.74 11.40
CA TRP A 144 -9.25 7.89 11.08
C TRP A 144 -8.56 8.43 9.84
N GLN A 145 -7.23 8.43 9.82
CA GLN A 145 -6.47 8.87 8.65
C GLN A 145 -5.34 7.91 8.29
N ARG A 146 -5.11 7.76 6.99
CA ARG A 146 -4.00 7.02 6.41
C ARG A 146 -3.06 7.99 5.70
N LEU A 147 -1.79 8.01 6.12
CA LEU A 147 -0.75 8.79 5.49
C LEU A 147 -0.31 8.12 4.18
N ILE A 148 -0.21 8.92 3.13
CA ILE A 148 0.30 8.55 1.82
C ILE A 148 1.77 8.98 1.80
N GLU A 149 2.68 8.05 1.49
CA GLU A 149 4.13 8.34 1.43
C GLU A 149 4.72 9.00 2.71
N PRO A 150 4.44 8.50 3.93
CA PRO A 150 5.05 9.07 5.12
C PRO A 150 6.56 8.81 5.15
N ALA A 151 7.32 9.74 5.75
CA ALA A 151 8.73 9.55 6.02
C ALA A 151 8.99 8.32 6.91
N VAL A 152 10.21 7.80 6.85
CA VAL A 152 10.66 6.67 7.67
C VAL A 152 10.47 7.00 9.15
N GLY A 153 9.94 6.06 9.92
CA GLY A 153 9.65 6.25 11.35
C GLY A 153 8.25 6.82 11.65
N ILE A 154 7.57 7.43 10.68
CA ILE A 154 6.21 7.94 10.89
C ILE A 154 5.18 6.82 10.71
N LYS A 155 4.31 6.64 11.71
CA LYS A 155 3.21 5.66 11.65
C LYS A 155 2.24 5.99 10.52
N LYS A 156 1.98 5.00 9.66
CA LYS A 156 1.18 5.16 8.43
C LYS A 156 -0.32 5.35 8.69
N ALA A 157 -0.84 4.94 9.83
CA ALA A 157 -2.26 5.08 10.20
C ALA A 157 -2.37 5.76 11.55
N ARG A 158 -3.34 6.67 11.67
CA ARG A 158 -3.60 7.46 12.88
C ARG A 158 -5.10 7.58 13.11
N VAL A 159 -5.48 7.69 14.37
CA VAL A 159 -6.82 8.07 14.83
C VAL A 159 -6.67 9.43 15.50
N GLN A 160 -7.69 10.27 15.44
CA GLN A 160 -7.69 11.51 16.21
C GLN A 160 -7.45 11.23 17.70
N ASP A 161 -6.64 12.08 18.35
CA ASP A 161 -6.34 11.99 19.77
C ASP A 161 -7.64 12.06 20.60
N GLY A 162 -7.74 11.21 21.63
CA GLY A 162 -8.95 11.04 22.46
C GLY A 162 -9.81 9.82 22.07
N PHE A 163 -9.53 9.17 20.95
CA PHE A 163 -10.26 7.99 20.49
C PHE A 163 -9.39 6.73 20.52
N LYS A 164 -9.90 5.65 21.11
CA LYS A 164 -9.33 4.30 21.01
C LYS A 164 -10.31 3.40 20.27
N PHE A 165 -9.81 2.63 19.31
CA PHE A 165 -10.60 1.56 18.70
C PHE A 165 -10.61 0.36 19.66
N GLU A 166 -11.81 0.00 20.12
CA GLU A 166 -12.01 -1.24 20.86
C GLU A 166 -12.64 -2.27 19.91
N VAL A 167 -11.90 -3.32 19.58
CA VAL A 167 -12.40 -4.40 18.73
C VAL A 167 -13.07 -5.43 19.62
N THR A 168 -14.39 -5.34 19.79
CA THR A 168 -15.15 -6.37 20.50
C THR A 168 -15.32 -7.59 19.60
N HIS A 169 -14.52 -8.63 19.83
CA HIS A 169 -14.70 -9.93 19.16
C HIS A 169 -15.96 -10.61 19.73
N GLY A 170 -17.09 -10.44 19.05
CA GLY A 170 -18.21 -11.36 19.19
C GLY A 170 -17.79 -12.72 18.62
N TYR A 171 -17.69 -13.74 19.46
CA TYR A 171 -17.53 -15.17 19.13
C TYR A 171 -18.26 -15.55 17.81
N ARG A 172 -17.79 -16.39 16.88
CA ARG A 172 -16.93 -17.58 16.97
C ARG A 172 -16.41 -17.95 15.57
N GLN A 173 -15.23 -17.48 15.19
CA GLN A 173 -14.22 -18.18 14.38
C GLN A 173 -13.00 -17.26 14.31
N SER A 174 -11.88 -17.76 14.79
CA SER A 174 -10.61 -17.05 14.94
C SER A 174 -10.06 -16.62 13.57
N CYS A 175 -10.28 -15.37 13.19
CA CYS A 175 -9.44 -14.66 12.24
C CYS A 175 -8.74 -13.52 12.97
N THR A 176 -7.48 -13.75 13.32
CA THR A 176 -6.56 -12.72 13.80
C THR A 176 -6.35 -11.69 12.68
N TYR A 177 -6.99 -10.53 12.79
CA TYR A 177 -6.72 -9.39 11.91
C TYR A 177 -5.73 -8.44 12.60
N SER A 178 -4.45 -8.57 12.25
CA SER A 178 -3.43 -7.57 12.58
C SER A 178 -3.54 -6.43 11.56
N MET A 179 -4.07 -5.28 11.99
CA MET A 179 -4.18 -4.06 11.16
C MET A 179 -2.81 -3.48 10.74
N ALA A 180 -1.69 -4.10 11.13
CA ALA A 180 -0.35 -3.76 10.68
C ALA A 180 -0.08 -4.18 9.22
N SER A 181 -0.79 -5.17 8.67
CA SER A 181 -0.61 -5.66 7.30
C SER A 181 -1.89 -5.47 6.48
N GLY A 182 -1.97 -4.37 5.74
CA GLY A 182 -3.17 -3.95 5.01
C GLY A 182 -3.60 -4.86 3.85
N ARG A 183 -4.19 -6.02 4.14
CA ARG A 183 -4.81 -6.92 3.16
C ARG A 183 -6.23 -7.27 3.61
N MET A 184 -7.25 -6.71 2.96
CA MET A 184 -8.66 -7.05 3.19
C MET A 184 -9.10 -8.08 2.15
N SER A 185 -9.44 -9.30 2.59
CA SER A 185 -10.15 -10.29 1.78
C SER A 185 -11.62 -10.33 2.22
N LYS A 186 -12.53 -10.38 1.24
CA LYS A 186 -13.99 -10.27 1.39
C LYS A 186 -14.56 -11.35 2.32
N ASN A 187 -15.45 -10.97 3.23
CA ASN A 187 -16.82 -11.47 3.29
C ASN A 187 -17.71 -10.61 4.21
N TYR A 188 -18.97 -10.50 3.82
CA TYR A 188 -19.99 -9.60 4.37
C TYR A 188 -20.36 -9.97 5.81
N GLY A 189 -20.20 -9.02 6.71
CA GLY A 189 -20.73 -8.98 8.07
C GLY A 189 -20.48 -7.58 8.60
N SER A 190 -21.51 -6.89 9.09
CA SER A 190 -21.41 -5.47 9.43
C SER A 190 -20.31 -5.23 10.46
N LEU A 191 -19.23 -4.55 10.06
CA LEU A 191 -18.24 -4.02 10.99
C LEU A 191 -18.93 -2.89 11.78
N ARG A 192 -19.29 -3.13 13.04
CA ARG A 192 -19.59 -2.04 13.98
C ARG A 192 -18.29 -1.64 14.63
N VAL A 193 -17.79 -0.47 14.26
CA VAL A 193 -16.68 0.21 14.93
C VAL A 193 -17.32 1.18 15.92
N SER A 194 -17.31 0.85 17.20
CA SER A 194 -17.71 1.78 18.27
C SER A 194 -16.47 2.44 18.87
N LEU A 195 -16.50 3.76 18.96
CA LEU A 195 -15.49 4.57 19.64
C LEU A 195 -16.07 5.03 20.97
N THR A 196 -15.39 4.72 22.07
CA THR A 196 -15.73 5.23 23.41
C THR A 196 -14.87 6.46 23.71
N PRO A 197 -15.47 7.61 24.09
CA PRO A 197 -14.73 8.77 24.59
C PRO A 197 -14.00 8.44 25.90
N TRP A 198 -12.86 9.09 26.15
CA TRP A 198 -12.24 9.10 27.47
C TRP A 198 -13.00 10.07 28.40
N HIS A 199 -13.35 9.61 29.60
CA HIS A 199 -13.80 10.45 30.72
C HIS A 199 -12.60 11.05 31.46
#